data_AF-A0A7S1YQF4-F1
#
_entry.id   AF-A0A7S1YQF4-F1
#
_cell.length_a   1.000
_cell.length_b   1.000
_cell.length_c   1.000
_cell.angle_alpha   90.00
_cell.angle_beta   90.00
_cell.angle_gamma   90.00
#
_symmetry.space_group_name_H-M   'P 1'
#
loop_
_entity.id
_entity.type
_entity.pdbx_description
1 polymer ?
#
loop_
_entity_poly.entity_id
_entity_poly.type
_entity_poly.pdbx_seq_one_letter_code
_entity_poly.pdbx_strand_id
1 'polypeptide(L)'
;TFLVTIGTALQLEADEFLGFQKSFMGVDGHMTRMKKRANSVQSNFKIVSSGLKAASAGRKVYKEVESAQQKVVQAREQETLKAASAAVEGTATEKTAEEISKEEKEKEETDAAQAALAAAKIEESIPAILELAWAVNVRDISRTLRKVCKKLFSDASVSVEERQKRAVAVRIMGKEFFNVGKEAGGTMPIKTDTGDIKARAEVAVMTTMAKAQGQEVSEEDTEDLIRQAKTQAAAEAELNKEKEQETPQK
;
A
#
# COMPACT_ATOMS: atom_id res chain seq x y z
N THR A 1 11.05 -11.98 -0.42
CA THR A 1 10.00 -12.08 -1.47
C THR A 1 10.48 -11.65 -2.85
N PHE A 2 11.09 -10.47 -3.02
CA PHE A 2 11.59 -10.03 -4.34
C PHE A 2 12.64 -10.97 -4.96
N LEU A 3 13.56 -11.50 -4.14
CA LEU A 3 14.56 -12.47 -4.59
C LEU A 3 13.94 -13.75 -5.19
N VAL A 4 12.83 -14.22 -4.61
CA VAL A 4 12.06 -15.36 -5.13
C VAL A 4 11.47 -15.03 -6.50
N THR A 5 10.91 -13.83 -6.66
CA THR A 5 10.38 -13.36 -7.95
C THR A 5 11.47 -13.25 -9.01
N ILE A 6 12.61 -12.64 -8.67
CA ILE A 6 13.77 -12.50 -9.54
C ILE A 6 14.27 -13.90 -9.96
N GLY A 7 14.50 -14.78 -8.99
CA GLY A 7 14.99 -16.13 -9.23
C GLY A 7 14.04 -16.94 -10.12
N THR A 8 12.74 -16.90 -9.84
CA THR A 8 11.72 -17.58 -10.65
C THR A 8 11.67 -17.04 -12.08
N ALA A 9 11.74 -15.72 -12.26
CA ALA A 9 11.74 -15.11 -13.58
C ALA A 9 12.97 -15.52 -14.39
N LEU A 10 14.18 -15.45 -13.80
CA LEU A 10 15.43 -15.86 -14.46
C LEU A 10 15.41 -17.34 -14.87
N GLN A 11 14.94 -18.22 -13.98
CA GLN A 11 14.82 -19.66 -14.28
C GLN A 11 13.88 -19.90 -15.47
N LEU A 12 12.68 -19.30 -15.46
CA LEU A 12 11.70 -19.49 -16.53
C LEU A 12 12.21 -19.02 -17.90
N GLU A 13 12.94 -17.90 -17.96
CA GLU A 13 13.52 -17.42 -19.23
C GLU A 13 14.62 -18.36 -19.74
N ALA A 14 15.49 -18.83 -18.84
CA ALA A 14 16.57 -19.74 -19.20
C ALA A 14 16.04 -21.11 -19.63
N ASP A 15 15.07 -21.66 -18.91
CA ASP A 15 14.43 -22.94 -19.21
C ASP A 15 13.63 -22.87 -20.52
N GLU A 16 12.96 -21.75 -20.82
CA GLU A 16 12.28 -21.54 -22.10
C GLU A 16 13.28 -21.59 -23.26
N PHE A 17 14.39 -20.86 -23.16
CA PHE A 17 15.42 -20.83 -24.20
C PHE A 17 16.09 -22.19 -24.40
N LEU A 18 16.53 -22.83 -23.31
CA LEU A 18 17.15 -24.16 -23.36
C LEU A 18 16.17 -25.22 -23.86
N GLY A 19 14.90 -25.12 -23.47
CA GLY A 19 13.83 -26.01 -23.89
C GLY A 19 13.58 -25.95 -25.40
N PHE A 20 13.65 -24.77 -26.02
CA PHE A 20 13.56 -24.64 -27.48
C PHE A 20 14.80 -25.14 -28.22
N GLN A 21 15.97 -25.10 -27.59
CA GLN A 21 17.25 -25.46 -28.23
C GLN A 21 17.61 -26.95 -28.10
N LYS A 22 17.23 -27.60 -26.98
CA LYS A 22 17.70 -28.96 -26.64
C LYS A 22 16.62 -30.04 -26.71
N SER A 23 15.34 -29.67 -26.67
CA SER A 23 14.25 -30.64 -26.53
C SER A 23 13.75 -31.10 -27.89
N PHE A 24 13.37 -32.38 -27.98
CA PHE A 24 12.75 -32.94 -29.17
C PHE A 24 11.53 -32.09 -29.56
N MET A 25 11.57 -31.51 -30.76
CA MET A 25 10.52 -30.64 -31.32
C MET A 25 10.17 -29.39 -30.47
N GLY A 26 11.04 -29.00 -29.52
CA GLY A 26 10.85 -27.81 -28.67
C GLY A 26 9.74 -27.93 -27.62
N VAL A 27 9.25 -29.14 -27.34
CA VAL A 27 8.10 -29.39 -26.44
C VAL A 27 8.30 -28.80 -25.04
N ASP A 28 9.50 -28.91 -24.48
CA ASP A 28 9.84 -28.37 -23.15
C ASP A 28 9.84 -26.82 -23.13
N GLY A 29 10.23 -26.20 -24.25
CA GLY A 29 10.14 -24.75 -24.45
C GLY A 29 8.67 -24.29 -24.48
N HIS A 30 7.79 -25.03 -25.15
CA HIS A 30 6.36 -24.76 -25.17
C HIS A 30 5.71 -24.93 -23.77
N MET A 31 6.06 -25.97 -23.03
CA MET A 31 5.57 -26.19 -21.66
C MET A 31 6.03 -25.07 -20.72
N THR A 32 7.30 -24.67 -20.80
CA THR A 32 7.85 -23.57 -19.98
C THR A 32 7.20 -22.23 -20.36
N ARG A 33 6.93 -22.00 -21.65
CA ARG A 33 6.18 -20.82 -22.10
C ARG A 33 4.74 -20.81 -21.57
N MET A 34 4.10 -21.97 -21.47
CA MET A 34 2.79 -22.10 -20.83
C MET A 34 2.85 -21.81 -19.34
N LYS A 35 3.85 -22.34 -18.61
CA LYS A 35 4.11 -22.05 -17.20
C LYS A 35 4.36 -20.55 -16.95
N LYS A 36 5.13 -19.90 -17.81
CA LYS A 36 5.38 -18.46 -17.80
C LYS A 36 4.11 -17.64 -18.04
N ARG A 37 3.26 -18.06 -18.97
CA ARG A 37 1.94 -17.45 -19.21
C ARG A 37 1.05 -17.59 -17.99
N ALA A 38 0.98 -18.78 -17.38
CA ALA A 38 0.21 -19.01 -16.16
C ALA A 38 0.67 -18.09 -15.01
N ASN A 39 1.98 -18.00 -14.76
CA ASN A 39 2.53 -17.11 -13.74
C ASN A 39 2.24 -15.63 -14.03
N SER A 40 2.29 -15.22 -15.30
CA SER A 40 1.95 -13.85 -15.70
C SER A 40 0.46 -13.55 -15.51
N VAL A 41 -0.42 -14.51 -15.82
CA VAL A 41 -1.87 -14.39 -15.61
C VAL A 41 -2.17 -14.31 -14.11
N GLN A 42 -1.56 -15.16 -13.29
CA GLN A 42 -1.71 -15.11 -11.84
C GLN A 42 -1.24 -13.77 -11.25
N SER A 43 -0.09 -13.26 -11.70
CA SER A 43 0.42 -11.94 -11.26
C SER A 43 -0.52 -10.81 -11.68
N ASN A 44 -1.02 -10.83 -12.92
CA ASN A 44 -1.95 -9.83 -13.42
C ASN A 44 -3.31 -9.93 -12.70
N PHE A 45 -3.79 -11.13 -12.44
CA PHE A 45 -5.00 -11.36 -11.65
C PHE A 45 -4.84 -10.79 -10.24
N LYS A 46 -3.69 -11.00 -9.60
CA LYS A 46 -3.40 -10.42 -8.29
C LYS A 46 -3.35 -8.89 -8.33
N ILE A 47 -2.81 -8.27 -9.38
CA ILE A 47 -2.87 -6.81 -9.56
C ILE A 47 -4.33 -6.36 -9.72
N VAL A 48 -5.10 -7.01 -10.57
CA VAL A 48 -6.51 -6.65 -10.82
C VAL A 48 -7.34 -6.83 -9.55
N SER A 49 -7.21 -7.96 -8.86
CA SER A 49 -7.94 -8.22 -7.63
C SER A 49 -7.55 -7.26 -6.51
N SER A 50 -6.25 -6.98 -6.35
CA SER A 50 -5.77 -6.04 -5.32
C SER A 50 -6.13 -4.60 -5.70
N GLY A 51 -6.15 -4.27 -6.98
CA GLY A 51 -6.61 -2.98 -7.50
C GLY A 51 -8.11 -2.77 -7.29
N LEU A 52 -8.92 -3.80 -7.52
CA LEU A 52 -10.36 -3.76 -7.21
C LEU A 52 -10.60 -3.64 -5.71
N LYS A 53 -9.85 -4.37 -4.87
CA LYS A 53 -9.91 -4.25 -3.41
C LYS A 53 -9.52 -2.83 -2.96
N ALA A 54 -8.38 -2.30 -3.39
CA ALA A 54 -7.93 -0.96 -3.06
C ALA A 54 -8.91 0.12 -3.55
N ALA A 55 -9.42 0.01 -4.78
CA ALA A 55 -10.40 0.95 -5.32
C ALA A 55 -11.74 0.89 -4.59
N SER A 56 -12.21 -0.31 -4.22
CA SER A 56 -13.45 -0.48 -3.45
C SER A 56 -13.31 0.03 -2.02
N ALA A 57 -12.16 -0.21 -1.37
CA ALA A 57 -11.84 0.37 -0.06
C ALA A 57 -11.84 1.90 -0.15
N GLY A 58 -11.08 2.48 -1.09
CA GLY A 58 -11.06 3.93 -1.30
C GLY A 58 -12.45 4.52 -1.55
N ARG A 59 -13.27 3.90 -2.41
CA ARG A 59 -14.65 4.37 -2.65
C ARG A 59 -15.56 4.31 -1.42
N LYS A 60 -15.39 3.30 -0.54
CA LYS A 60 -16.13 3.22 0.72
C LYS A 60 -15.71 4.37 1.65
N VAL A 61 -14.41 4.61 1.78
CA VAL A 61 -13.88 5.73 2.56
C VAL A 61 -14.47 7.07 2.08
N TYR A 62 -14.45 7.34 0.77
CA TYR A 62 -15.02 8.57 0.22
C TYR A 62 -16.52 8.73 0.52
N LYS A 63 -17.31 7.67 0.36
CA LYS A 63 -18.75 7.71 0.66
C LYS A 63 -19.04 7.88 2.15
N GLU A 64 -18.27 7.23 3.01
CA GLU A 64 -18.44 7.33 4.46
C GLU A 64 -18.09 8.74 4.95
N VAL A 65 -17.00 9.32 4.44
CA VAL A 65 -16.60 10.72 4.69
C VAL A 65 -17.67 11.70 4.21
N GLU A 66 -18.20 11.53 2.99
CA GLU A 66 -19.29 12.37 2.47
C GLU A 66 -20.57 12.25 3.33
N SER A 67 -20.92 11.03 3.75
CA SER A 67 -22.09 10.80 4.61
C SER A 67 -21.91 11.35 6.03
N ALA A 68 -20.69 11.31 6.57
CA ALA A 68 -20.35 11.93 7.85
C ALA A 68 -20.45 13.44 7.75
N GLN A 69 -19.95 14.03 6.65
CA GLN A 69 -20.07 15.45 6.36
C GLN A 69 -21.54 15.89 6.23
N GLN A 70 -22.36 15.14 5.50
CA GLN A 70 -23.79 15.43 5.38
C GLN A 70 -24.52 15.36 6.73
N LYS A 71 -24.18 14.41 7.60
CA LYS A 71 -24.78 14.32 8.95
C LYS A 71 -24.39 15.50 9.84
N VAL A 72 -23.15 15.95 9.75
CA VAL A 72 -22.69 17.14 10.49
C VAL A 72 -23.39 18.39 9.97
N VAL A 73 -23.50 18.57 8.65
CA VAL A 73 -24.23 19.69 8.04
C VAL A 73 -25.72 19.66 8.39
N GLN A 74 -26.37 18.49 8.35
CA GLN A 74 -27.79 18.34 8.71
C GLN A 74 -28.07 18.56 10.21
N ALA A 75 -27.18 18.08 11.09
CA ALA A 75 -27.28 18.36 12.53
C ALA A 75 -27.16 19.86 12.79
N ARG A 76 -26.27 20.56 12.08
CA ARG A 76 -26.07 22.01 12.16
C ARG A 76 -27.26 22.80 11.58
N GLU A 77 -27.87 22.33 10.48
CA GLU A 77 -29.13 22.90 9.98
C GLU A 77 -30.28 22.75 10.99
N GLN A 78 -30.38 21.61 11.69
CA GLN A 78 -31.39 21.43 12.74
C GLN A 78 -31.12 22.28 13.99
N GLU A 79 -29.87 22.48 14.38
CA GLU A 79 -29.52 23.36 15.51
C GLU A 79 -29.69 24.84 15.16
N THR A 80 -29.37 25.27 13.95
CA THR A 80 -29.62 26.64 13.49
C THR A 80 -31.11 26.93 13.33
N LEU A 81 -31.93 25.97 12.86
CA LEU A 81 -33.40 26.09 12.84
C LEU A 81 -34.01 26.13 14.25
N LYS A 82 -33.45 25.39 15.22
CA LYS A 82 -33.84 25.48 16.65
C LYS A 82 -33.38 26.77 17.32
N ALA A 83 -32.21 27.29 16.99
CA ALA A 83 -31.71 28.58 17.48
C ALA A 83 -32.48 29.76 16.88
N ALA A 84 -32.83 29.70 15.59
CA ALA A 84 -33.65 30.71 14.91
C ALA A 84 -35.10 30.74 15.43
N SER A 85 -35.66 29.59 15.84
CA SER A 85 -36.98 29.54 16.49
C SER A 85 -36.96 30.01 17.95
N ALA A 86 -35.81 30.02 18.62
CA ALA A 86 -35.63 30.61 19.95
C ALA A 86 -35.32 32.12 19.94
N ALA A 87 -34.90 32.68 18.80
CA ALA A 87 -34.51 34.08 18.65
C ALA A 87 -35.67 35.07 18.35
N VAL A 88 -36.93 34.62 18.40
CA VAL A 88 -38.11 35.47 18.12
C VAL A 88 -38.48 36.39 19.29
N GLU A 89 -37.85 36.26 20.47
CA GLU A 89 -37.95 37.24 21.55
C GLU A 89 -36.61 37.97 21.79
N GLY A 90 -36.45 39.14 21.17
CA GLY A 90 -35.75 40.27 21.80
C GLY A 90 -34.36 40.69 21.26
N THR A 91 -34.41 41.74 20.45
CA THR A 91 -33.48 42.90 20.38
C THR A 91 -32.08 42.75 19.74
N ALA A 92 -31.89 43.52 18.67
CA ALA A 92 -30.67 43.65 17.87
C ALA A 92 -29.54 44.43 18.57
N THR A 93 -28.31 44.05 18.23
CA THR A 93 -27.22 44.84 17.58
C THR A 93 -25.86 44.53 18.23
N GLU A 94 -24.93 43.88 17.47
CA GLU A 94 -23.45 43.77 17.62
C GLU A 94 -22.81 42.39 17.27
N LYS A 95 -23.56 41.38 16.81
CA LYS A 95 -23.04 40.00 16.63
C LYS A 95 -22.24 39.67 15.36
N THR A 96 -21.97 40.62 14.47
CA THR A 96 -21.50 40.30 13.11
C THR A 96 -20.00 39.92 13.01
N ALA A 97 -19.17 40.24 14.01
CA ALA A 97 -17.74 39.89 14.00
C ALA A 97 -17.41 38.57 14.73
N GLU A 98 -18.14 38.23 15.80
CA GLU A 98 -17.96 36.96 16.52
C GLU A 98 -18.53 35.76 15.76
N GLU A 99 -19.64 35.92 15.03
CA GLU A 99 -20.26 34.83 14.26
C GLU A 99 -19.38 34.38 13.08
N ILE A 100 -18.69 35.31 12.39
CA ILE A 100 -17.74 34.98 11.32
C ILE A 100 -16.53 34.21 11.88
N SER A 101 -16.00 34.63 13.04
CA SER A 101 -14.87 33.96 13.70
C SER A 101 -15.21 32.58 14.29
N LYS A 102 -16.49 32.36 14.66
CA LYS A 102 -17.00 31.05 15.10
C LYS A 102 -17.30 30.14 13.92
N GLU A 103 -17.84 30.66 12.82
CA GLU A 103 -18.07 29.90 11.61
C GLU A 103 -16.77 29.42 10.94
N GLU A 104 -15.70 30.23 10.97
CA GLU A 104 -14.37 29.84 10.49
C GLU A 104 -13.70 28.80 11.40
N LYS A 105 -13.74 28.99 12.74
CA LYS A 105 -13.20 28.02 13.70
C LYS A 105 -13.97 26.69 13.70
N GLU A 106 -15.30 26.71 13.58
CA GLU A 106 -16.11 25.50 13.48
C GLU A 106 -15.99 24.82 12.11
N LYS A 107 -15.76 25.57 11.00
CA LYS A 107 -15.42 24.97 9.70
C LYS A 107 -14.06 24.26 9.77
N GLU A 108 -13.04 24.89 10.34
CA GLU A 108 -11.74 24.27 10.61
C GLU A 108 -11.86 23.03 11.49
N GLU A 109 -12.69 23.05 12.53
CA GLU A 109 -12.88 21.91 13.43
C GLU A 109 -13.63 20.75 12.75
N THR A 110 -14.62 21.05 11.88
CA THR A 110 -15.28 20.04 11.05
C THR A 110 -14.39 19.48 9.94
N ASP A 111 -13.55 20.31 9.30
CA ASP A 111 -12.58 19.87 8.30
C ASP A 111 -11.45 19.05 8.93
N ALA A 112 -11.01 19.39 10.15
CA ALA A 112 -10.04 18.63 10.91
C ALA A 112 -10.60 17.27 11.37
N ALA A 113 -11.85 17.22 11.86
CA ALA A 113 -12.52 15.97 12.20
C ALA A 113 -12.77 15.09 10.96
N GLN A 114 -13.07 15.70 9.83
CA GLN A 114 -13.25 15.02 8.54
C GLN A 114 -11.93 14.47 7.99
N ALA A 115 -10.84 15.23 8.12
CA ALA A 115 -9.50 14.79 7.77
C ALA A 115 -9.01 13.65 8.70
N ALA A 116 -9.35 13.68 10.00
CA ALA A 116 -9.04 12.60 10.94
C ALA A 116 -9.78 11.30 10.58
N LEU A 117 -11.07 11.40 10.24
CA LEU A 117 -11.86 10.25 9.78
C LEU A 117 -11.35 9.68 8.46
N ALA A 118 -11.02 10.56 7.49
CA ALA A 118 -10.43 10.14 6.23
C ALA A 118 -9.07 9.44 6.44
N ALA A 119 -8.24 9.96 7.35
CA ALA A 119 -6.95 9.37 7.71
C ALA A 119 -7.08 7.97 8.33
N ALA A 120 -7.92 7.81 9.36
CA ALA A 120 -8.16 6.52 10.01
C ALA A 120 -8.69 5.47 9.01
N LYS A 121 -9.48 5.90 8.04
CA LYS A 121 -10.01 5.03 6.98
C LYS A 121 -9.02 4.74 5.87
N ILE A 122 -8.08 5.64 5.58
CA ILE A 122 -6.94 5.36 4.72
C ILE A 122 -6.05 4.30 5.37
N GLU A 123 -5.86 4.32 6.68
CA GLU A 123 -5.10 3.29 7.42
C GLU A 123 -5.67 1.89 7.22
N GLU A 124 -7.00 1.74 7.27
CA GLU A 124 -7.67 0.46 6.98
C GLU A 124 -7.39 -0.05 5.56
N SER A 125 -7.10 0.85 4.61
CA SER A 125 -6.82 0.52 3.21
C SER A 125 -5.34 0.26 2.90
N ILE A 126 -4.42 0.63 3.82
CA ILE A 126 -2.95 0.48 3.64
C ILE A 126 -2.56 -0.95 3.22
N PRO A 127 -3.05 -2.03 3.86
CA PRO A 127 -2.67 -3.39 3.46
C PRO A 127 -3.02 -3.71 2.00
N ALA A 128 -4.18 -3.27 1.52
CA ALA A 128 -4.61 -3.48 0.14
C ALA A 128 -3.76 -2.68 -0.87
N ILE A 129 -3.36 -1.46 -0.50
CA ILE A 129 -2.49 -0.61 -1.32
C ILE A 129 -1.08 -1.22 -1.40
N LEU A 130 -0.55 -1.75 -0.29
CA LEU A 130 0.76 -2.40 -0.26
C LEU A 130 0.76 -3.71 -1.06
N GLU A 131 -0.32 -4.50 -0.99
CA GLU A 131 -0.47 -5.70 -1.84
C GLU A 131 -0.47 -5.33 -3.33
N LEU A 132 -1.15 -4.25 -3.71
CA LEU A 132 -1.17 -3.74 -5.08
C LEU A 132 0.22 -3.27 -5.52
N ALA A 133 0.88 -2.44 -4.70
CA ALA A 133 2.22 -1.92 -4.98
C ALA A 133 3.24 -3.06 -5.16
N TRP A 134 3.18 -4.07 -4.28
CA TRP A 134 3.99 -5.27 -4.42
C TRP A 134 3.72 -6.02 -5.72
N ALA A 135 2.44 -6.22 -6.07
CA ALA A 135 2.07 -6.92 -7.29
C ALA A 135 2.53 -6.19 -8.56
N VAL A 136 2.50 -4.85 -8.55
CA VAL A 136 3.06 -4.01 -9.62
C VAL A 136 4.58 -4.20 -9.73
N ASN A 137 5.31 -4.16 -8.61
CA ASN A 137 6.76 -4.38 -8.59
C ASN A 137 7.15 -5.77 -9.11
N VAL A 138 6.40 -6.81 -8.71
CA VAL A 138 6.59 -8.18 -9.23
C VAL A 138 6.42 -8.24 -10.74
N ARG A 139 5.42 -7.54 -11.30
CA ARG A 139 5.20 -7.48 -12.75
C ARG A 139 6.33 -6.76 -13.45
N ASP A 140 6.80 -5.64 -12.91
CA ASP A 140 7.87 -4.86 -13.52
C ASP A 140 9.19 -5.65 -13.57
N ILE A 141 9.59 -6.23 -12.44
CA ILE A 141 10.75 -7.14 -12.35
C ILE A 141 10.65 -8.24 -13.41
N SER A 142 9.52 -8.95 -13.47
CA SER A 142 9.33 -10.05 -14.42
C SER A 142 9.42 -9.59 -15.88
N ARG A 143 8.83 -8.42 -16.19
CA ARG A 143 8.83 -7.87 -17.56
C ARG A 143 10.22 -7.41 -17.99
N THR A 144 10.96 -6.79 -17.08
CA THR A 144 12.32 -6.30 -17.31
C THR A 144 13.28 -7.48 -17.52
N LEU A 145 13.28 -8.45 -16.61
CA LEU A 145 14.11 -9.64 -16.71
C LEU A 145 13.84 -10.43 -18.00
N ARG A 146 12.57 -10.58 -18.39
CA ARG A 146 12.21 -11.18 -19.68
C ARG A 146 12.86 -10.48 -20.87
N LYS A 147 12.78 -9.14 -20.91
CA LYS A 147 13.34 -8.37 -22.03
C LYS A 147 14.86 -8.50 -22.09
N VAL A 148 15.53 -8.42 -20.94
CA VAL A 148 16.99 -8.53 -20.85
C VAL A 148 17.46 -9.94 -21.21
N CYS A 149 16.84 -10.98 -20.65
CA CYS A 149 17.17 -12.38 -20.97
C CYS A 149 16.95 -12.67 -22.45
N LYS A 150 15.85 -12.18 -23.04
CA LYS A 150 15.63 -12.33 -24.48
C LYS A 150 16.77 -11.73 -25.30
N LYS A 151 17.19 -10.49 -24.99
CA LYS A 151 18.32 -9.84 -25.67
C LYS A 151 19.62 -10.64 -25.50
N LEU A 152 19.88 -11.14 -24.29
CA LEU A 152 21.07 -11.91 -23.96
C LEU A 152 21.13 -13.23 -24.75
N PHE A 153 20.00 -13.92 -24.89
CA PHE A 153 19.92 -15.22 -25.56
C PHE A 153 19.76 -15.13 -27.09
N SER A 154 19.35 -13.97 -27.60
CA SER A 154 19.24 -13.70 -29.04
C SER A 154 20.39 -12.83 -29.58
N ASP A 155 21.46 -12.66 -28.81
CA ASP A 155 22.60 -11.83 -29.20
C ASP A 155 23.32 -12.41 -30.42
N ALA A 156 23.17 -11.74 -31.56
CA ALA A 156 23.72 -12.19 -32.84
C ALA A 156 25.26 -12.14 -32.90
N SER A 157 25.91 -11.39 -32.02
CA SER A 157 27.37 -11.23 -32.01
C SER A 157 28.13 -12.46 -31.51
N VAL A 158 27.44 -13.42 -30.89
CA VAL A 158 28.02 -14.65 -30.34
C VAL A 158 27.42 -15.91 -30.94
N SER A 159 28.17 -17.00 -30.86
CA SER A 159 27.74 -18.33 -31.33
C SER A 159 26.53 -18.86 -30.54
N VAL A 160 25.79 -19.81 -31.13
CA VAL A 160 24.64 -20.44 -30.45
C VAL A 160 25.07 -21.17 -29.18
N GLU A 161 26.23 -21.84 -29.20
CA GLU A 161 26.78 -22.54 -28.04
C GLU A 161 27.07 -21.59 -26.87
N GLU A 162 27.64 -20.41 -27.14
CA GLU A 162 27.86 -19.38 -26.12
C GLU A 162 26.54 -18.84 -25.57
N ARG A 163 25.50 -18.66 -26.41
CA ARG A 163 24.16 -18.29 -25.95
C ARG A 163 23.56 -19.35 -25.04
N GLN A 164 23.77 -20.63 -25.35
CA GLN A 164 23.36 -21.73 -24.48
C GLN A 164 24.11 -21.71 -23.14
N LYS A 165 25.43 -21.48 -23.15
CA LYS A 165 26.23 -21.31 -21.92
C LYS A 165 25.72 -20.14 -21.07
N ARG A 166 25.40 -18.99 -21.69
CA ARG A 166 24.77 -17.84 -21.03
C ARG A 166 23.43 -18.21 -20.39
N ALA A 167 22.57 -18.94 -21.09
CA ALA A 167 21.30 -19.39 -20.54
C ALA A 167 21.48 -20.36 -19.36
N VAL A 168 22.45 -21.27 -19.42
CA VAL A 168 22.80 -22.15 -18.28
C VAL A 168 23.27 -21.33 -17.08
N ALA A 169 24.13 -20.32 -17.28
CA ALA A 169 24.59 -19.43 -16.22
C ALA A 169 23.43 -18.65 -15.58
N VAL A 170 22.53 -18.09 -16.40
CA VAL A 170 21.32 -17.40 -15.92
C VAL A 170 20.41 -18.33 -15.12
N ARG A 171 20.27 -19.60 -15.54
CA ARG A 171 19.50 -20.60 -14.79
C ARG A 171 20.09 -20.85 -13.40
N ILE A 172 21.42 -20.98 -13.29
CA ILE A 172 22.12 -21.18 -12.02
C ILE A 172 21.92 -19.96 -11.13
N MET A 173 22.15 -18.75 -11.65
CA MET A 173 21.92 -17.52 -10.92
C MET A 173 20.47 -17.42 -10.42
N GLY A 174 19.49 -17.76 -11.26
CA GLY A 174 18.09 -17.81 -10.87
C GLY A 174 17.79 -18.81 -9.75
N LYS A 175 18.51 -19.94 -9.68
CA LYS A 175 18.41 -20.90 -8.57
C LYS A 175 18.94 -20.32 -7.27
N GLU A 176 20.09 -19.66 -7.30
CA GLU A 176 20.66 -19.03 -6.10
C GLU A 176 19.73 -17.93 -5.56
N PHE A 177 19.25 -17.03 -6.42
CA PHE A 177 18.29 -16.00 -6.00
C PHE A 177 17.00 -16.59 -5.39
N PHE A 178 16.51 -17.68 -5.96
CA PHE A 178 15.31 -18.35 -5.46
C PHE A 178 15.56 -19.00 -4.10
N ASN A 179 16.68 -19.71 -3.93
CA ASN A 179 17.04 -20.41 -2.70
C ASN A 179 17.25 -19.43 -1.56
N VAL A 180 18.11 -18.42 -1.75
CA VAL A 180 18.33 -17.35 -0.77
C VAL A 180 17.02 -16.65 -0.44
N GLY A 181 16.21 -16.36 -1.47
CA GLY A 181 14.90 -15.74 -1.28
C GLY A 181 13.92 -16.60 -0.48
N LYS A 182 13.99 -17.92 -0.61
CA LYS A 182 13.15 -18.89 0.12
C LYS A 182 13.62 -19.05 1.57
N GLU A 183 14.92 -19.14 1.79
CA GLU A 183 15.53 -19.18 3.13
C GLU A 183 15.22 -17.93 3.93
N ALA A 184 15.21 -16.75 3.28
CA ALA A 184 14.78 -15.49 3.86
C ALA A 184 13.25 -15.37 4.05
N GLY A 185 12.47 -16.46 3.92
CA GLY A 185 11.03 -16.48 4.13
C GLY A 185 10.20 -15.85 3.00
N GLY A 186 10.78 -15.64 1.82
CA GLY A 186 10.16 -14.88 0.72
C GLY A 186 8.95 -15.53 0.04
N THR A 187 8.56 -16.74 0.43
CA THR A 187 7.32 -17.42 0.01
C THR A 187 6.17 -17.21 0.99
N MET A 188 6.43 -16.62 2.16
CA MET A 188 5.39 -16.29 3.13
C MET A 188 4.56 -15.11 2.60
N PRO A 189 3.23 -15.08 2.88
CA PRO A 189 2.45 -13.86 2.69
C PRO A 189 3.15 -12.74 3.43
N ILE A 190 3.17 -11.54 2.84
CA ILE A 190 3.78 -10.36 3.43
C ILE A 190 3.16 -10.17 4.82
N LYS A 191 3.88 -10.57 5.87
CA LYS A 191 3.67 -10.05 7.22
C LYS A 191 4.28 -8.66 7.18
N THR A 192 3.62 -7.71 6.52
CA THR A 192 3.96 -6.31 6.70
C THR A 192 3.78 -6.06 8.18
N ASP A 193 4.85 -5.68 8.85
CA ASP A 193 4.75 -4.97 10.11
C ASP A 193 3.99 -3.68 9.78
N THR A 194 2.66 -3.78 9.85
CA THR A 194 1.75 -2.69 9.57
C THR A 194 1.99 -1.54 10.54
N GLY A 195 2.61 -1.79 11.69
CA GLY A 195 2.94 -0.78 12.69
C GLY A 195 3.87 0.31 12.14
N ASP A 196 4.93 -0.07 11.43
CA ASP A 196 5.89 0.90 10.89
C ASP A 196 5.31 1.79 9.79
N ILE A 197 4.43 1.22 8.97
CA ILE A 197 3.76 1.94 7.88
C ILE A 197 2.61 2.78 8.44
N LYS A 198 1.93 2.30 9.48
CA LYS A 198 0.90 3.02 10.22
C LYS A 198 1.49 4.24 10.92
N ALA A 199 2.58 4.08 11.66
CA ALA A 199 3.25 5.20 12.34
C ALA A 199 3.69 6.30 11.36
N ARG A 200 4.21 5.92 10.18
CA ARG A 200 4.56 6.89 9.12
C ARG A 200 3.33 7.55 8.48
N ALA A 201 2.24 6.80 8.32
CA ALA A 201 0.98 7.34 7.82
C ALA A 201 0.36 8.32 8.83
N GLU A 202 0.36 7.98 10.11
CA GLU A 202 -0.09 8.84 11.22
C GLU A 202 0.72 10.15 11.26
N VAL A 203 2.05 10.08 11.19
CA VAL A 203 2.89 11.29 11.15
C VAL A 203 2.63 12.12 9.88
N ALA A 204 2.45 11.48 8.71
CA ALA A 204 2.14 12.20 7.47
C ALA A 204 0.78 12.92 7.55
N VAL A 205 -0.22 12.30 8.19
CA VAL A 205 -1.53 12.90 8.45
C VAL A 205 -1.40 14.07 9.41
N MET A 206 -0.73 13.88 10.55
CA MET A 206 -0.49 14.95 11.53
C MET A 206 0.27 16.13 10.92
N THR A 207 1.29 15.86 10.11
CA THR A 207 2.07 16.91 9.41
C THR A 207 1.20 17.66 8.41
N THR A 208 0.29 16.96 7.71
CA THR A 208 -0.65 17.60 6.78
C THR A 208 -1.66 18.48 7.51
N MET A 209 -2.17 18.04 8.66
CA MET A 209 -3.05 18.84 9.52
C MET A 209 -2.35 20.07 10.10
N ALA A 210 -1.12 19.90 10.64
CA ALA A 210 -0.32 21.00 11.17
C ALA A 210 -0.03 22.05 10.09
N LYS A 211 0.30 21.60 8.87
CA LYS A 211 0.54 22.49 7.73
C LYS A 211 -0.73 23.19 7.25
N ALA A 212 -1.89 22.53 7.33
CA ALA A 212 -3.19 23.14 7.04
C ALA A 212 -3.56 24.23 8.06
N GLN A 213 -3.13 24.09 9.32
CA GLN A 213 -3.30 25.07 10.40
C GLN A 213 -2.22 26.19 10.39
N GLY A 214 -1.39 26.26 9.34
CA GLY A 214 -0.34 27.28 9.20
C GLY A 214 0.91 27.06 10.06
N GLN A 215 1.05 25.88 10.66
CA GLN A 215 2.21 25.50 11.47
C GLN A 215 3.25 24.83 10.56
N GLU A 216 4.43 25.43 10.42
CA GLU A 216 5.54 24.84 9.67
C GLU A 216 6.23 23.77 10.53
N VAL A 217 6.16 22.51 10.09
CA VAL A 217 6.87 21.38 10.72
C VAL A 217 8.13 21.11 9.90
N SER A 218 9.30 21.12 10.56
CA SER A 218 10.57 20.85 9.89
C SER A 218 10.75 19.34 9.61
N GLU A 219 11.59 18.98 8.64
CA GLU A 219 11.86 17.57 8.32
C GLU A 219 12.48 16.81 9.50
N GLU A 220 13.30 17.47 10.31
CA GLU A 220 13.91 16.89 11.52
C GLU A 220 12.84 16.58 12.58
N ASP A 221 11.87 17.48 12.77
CA ASP A 221 10.73 17.25 13.67
C ASP A 221 9.86 16.07 13.20
N THR A 222 9.71 15.87 11.88
CA THR A 222 8.94 14.72 11.37
C THR A 222 9.61 13.38 11.65
N GLU A 223 10.94 13.31 11.60
CA GLU A 223 11.67 12.07 11.92
C GLU A 223 11.59 11.74 13.42
N ASP A 224 11.68 12.75 14.28
CA ASP A 224 11.55 12.56 15.73
C ASP A 224 10.12 12.20 16.14
N LEU A 225 9.10 12.77 15.47
CA LEU A 225 7.71 12.35 15.63
C LEU A 225 7.50 10.89 15.23
N ILE A 226 8.13 10.42 14.14
CA ILE A 226 8.06 9.00 13.73
C ILE A 226 8.71 8.10 14.78
N ARG A 227 9.83 8.51 15.37
CA ARG A 227 10.50 7.75 16.45
C ARG A 227 9.62 7.68 17.69
N GLN A 228 9.01 8.80 18.09
CA GLN A 228 8.12 8.86 19.25
C GLN A 228 6.86 8.00 19.03
N ALA A 229 6.21 8.11 17.87
CA ALA A 229 5.04 7.30 17.51
C ALA A 229 5.37 5.80 17.53
N LYS A 230 6.55 5.39 17.05
CA LYS A 230 7.02 4.00 17.15
C LYS A 230 7.18 3.53 18.59
N THR A 231 7.77 4.35 19.46
CA THR A 231 7.93 3.98 20.88
C THR A 231 6.59 3.87 21.61
N GLN A 232 5.63 4.73 21.29
CA GLN A 232 4.28 4.68 21.88
C GLN A 232 3.50 3.47 21.38
N ALA A 233 3.51 3.18 20.08
CA ALA A 233 2.86 2.01 19.52
C ALA A 233 3.45 0.69 20.04
N ALA A 234 4.77 0.65 20.29
CA ALA A 234 5.43 -0.50 20.92
C ALA A 234 5.01 -0.68 22.38
N ALA A 235 4.92 0.41 23.15
CA ALA A 235 4.47 0.39 24.55
C ALA A 235 2.99 -0.03 24.67
N GLU A 236 2.11 0.46 23.79
CA GLU A 236 0.71 0.04 23.73
C GLU A 236 0.56 -1.44 23.36
N ALA A 237 1.38 -1.95 22.44
CA ALA A 237 1.37 -3.35 22.05
C ALA A 237 1.85 -4.29 23.18
N GLU A 238 2.76 -3.84 24.04
CA GLU A 238 3.14 -4.60 25.25
C GLU A 238 2.02 -4.58 26.31
N LEU A 239 1.41 -3.42 26.54
CA LEU A 239 0.35 -3.27 27.52
C LEU A 239 -0.92 -4.05 27.12
N ASN A 240 -1.18 -4.21 25.82
CA ASN A 240 -2.28 -5.04 25.33
C ASN A 240 -1.98 -6.55 25.44
N LYS A 241 -0.71 -6.97 25.28
CA LYS A 241 -0.30 -8.37 25.51
C LYS A 241 -0.41 -8.76 26.98
N GLU A 242 -0.13 -7.84 27.91
CA GLU A 242 -0.31 -8.06 29.34
C GLU A 242 -1.80 -8.22 29.70
N LYS A 243 -2.68 -7.39 29.12
CA LYS A 243 -4.14 -7.50 29.32
C LYS A 243 -4.74 -8.79 28.76
N GLU A 244 -4.24 -9.30 27.64
CA GLU A 244 -4.67 -10.59 27.08
C GLU A 244 -4.22 -11.79 27.92
N GLN A 245 -3.14 -11.67 28.70
CA GLN A 245 -2.67 -12.72 29.61
C GLN A 245 -3.40 -12.72 30.97
N GLU A 246 -4.01 -11.61 31.38
CA GLU A 246 -4.73 -11.47 32.64
C GLU A 246 -6.22 -11.85 32.59
N THR A 247 -6.74 -12.41 31.48
CA THR A 247 -8.13 -12.88 31.42
C THR A 247 -8.22 -14.41 31.57
N PRO A 248 -8.22 -14.98 32.80
CA PRO A 248 -8.54 -16.38 32.99
C PRO A 248 -10.03 -16.62 32.77
N GLN A 249 -10.31 -17.65 31.98
CA GLN A 249 -11.63 -18.18 31.63
C GLN A 249 -12.59 -18.20 32.84
N LYS A 250 -13.77 -17.62 32.66
CA LYS A 250 -14.98 -17.96 33.43
C LYS A 250 -16.01 -18.57 32.48
#